data_AF-A0A1J9Q6D8-F1
#
_entry.id   AF-A0A1J9Q6D8-F1
#
_cell.length_a   1.000
_cell.length_b   1.000
_cell.length_c   1.000
_cell.angle_alpha   90.00
_cell.angle_beta   90.00
_cell.angle_gamma   90.00
#
_symmetry.space_group_name_H-M   'P 1'
#
loop_
_entity.id
_entity.type
_entity.pdbx_description
1 polymer ?
#
loop_
_entity_poly.entity_id
_entity_poly.type
_entity_poly.pdbx_seq_one_letter_code
_entity_poly.pdbx_strand_id
1 'polypeptide(L)'
;YRKHVDTILKEELGDLHADIPGFFETYFGNISGLDSTTRAVLDKCKEGDRPLYNEEKGWRDWPKHAVEKEVLKWLADVIGELVQFAEAHDPAQKIDRRPLAQPTRPLEGSVATRKLDIGFVSDTSATEDSICRWSQILIPGELKNDPKYDSPSRAWLDLGRYAREVLAAQDSRRFVLGFTLCGPFLRLWEFDRLGGIASESLDINTDGFQFITIILGFLLMSPEQLGFDPTIITIGDKRCIEVEKDGRKERLVIDDVIGRARCIAGRATTCWKVHREDDPQTPLVVKDSWQYPERDEEGELLREATESSVTNVARYYHHETVRINGKSDDILGIRRGLSIPRLKSRQGSVKPTTSRSRSRRGRKDQDSAFGPKSSSDCVE
;
A
#
# COMPACT_ATOMS: atom_id res chain seq x y z
N TYR A 1 1.93 6.25 25.04
CA TYR A 1 1.88 5.23 23.99
C TYR A 1 1.51 5.80 22.61
N ARG A 2 0.27 6.30 22.38
CA ARG A 2 -0.17 6.83 21.06
C ARG A 2 0.75 7.90 20.45
N LYS A 3 1.16 8.93 21.23
CA LYS A 3 2.08 9.98 20.74
C LYS A 3 3.44 9.46 20.24
N HIS A 4 3.98 8.41 20.86
CA HIS A 4 5.27 7.83 20.44
C HIS A 4 5.13 7.01 19.15
N VAL A 5 4.05 6.24 19.02
CA VAL A 5 3.72 5.51 17.78
C VAL A 5 3.49 6.48 16.62
N ASP A 6 2.87 7.63 16.88
CA ASP A 6 2.65 8.66 15.86
C ASP A 6 3.94 9.31 15.38
N THR A 7 4.92 9.48 16.27
CA THR A 7 6.25 9.99 15.90
C THR A 7 6.98 8.99 15.01
N ILE A 8 7.04 7.71 15.43
CA ILE A 8 7.70 6.66 14.66
C ILE A 8 7.03 6.50 13.28
N LEU A 9 5.70 6.50 13.23
CA LEU A 9 4.99 6.38 11.96
C LEU A 9 5.22 7.58 11.04
N LYS A 10 5.33 8.80 11.58
CA LYS A 10 5.70 9.98 10.78
C LYS A 10 7.13 9.88 10.24
N GLU A 11 8.05 9.37 11.04
CA GLU A 11 9.42 9.11 10.62
C GLU A 11 9.47 8.03 9.53
N GLU A 12 8.67 6.95 9.66
CA GLU A 12 8.51 5.90 8.65
C GLU A 12 7.86 6.43 7.37
N LEU A 13 6.77 7.21 7.45
CA LEU A 13 6.05 7.70 6.27
C LEU A 13 6.79 8.80 5.52
N GLY A 14 7.71 9.49 6.20
CA GLY A 14 8.35 10.69 5.66
C GLY A 14 7.32 11.78 5.34
N ASP A 15 7.61 12.55 4.30
CA ASP A 15 6.69 13.57 3.80
C ASP A 15 5.61 12.93 2.92
N LEU A 16 4.35 13.13 3.32
CA LEU A 16 3.19 12.76 2.51
C LEU A 16 2.93 13.85 1.47
N HIS A 17 2.90 13.47 0.19
CA HIS A 17 2.72 14.40 -0.92
C HIS A 17 1.31 14.30 -1.49
N ALA A 18 0.57 15.39 -1.45
CA ALA A 18 -0.79 15.45 -1.99
C ALA A 18 -0.86 16.34 -3.23
N ASP A 19 -2.04 16.34 -3.86
CA ASP A 19 -2.36 17.15 -5.04
C ASP A 19 -1.46 16.82 -6.24
N ILE A 20 -1.20 15.52 -6.44
CA ILE A 20 -0.43 15.01 -7.57
C ILE A 20 -1.33 14.95 -8.82
N PRO A 21 -1.03 15.71 -9.88
CA PRO A 21 -1.83 15.69 -11.11
C PRO A 21 -1.75 14.34 -11.82
N GLY A 22 -2.84 13.95 -12.51
CA GLY A 22 -2.89 12.71 -13.29
C GLY A 22 -2.99 11.43 -12.47
N PHE A 23 -3.18 11.53 -11.14
CA PHE A 23 -3.27 10.38 -10.24
C PHE A 23 -4.40 9.41 -10.61
N PHE A 24 -5.60 9.93 -10.89
CA PHE A 24 -6.76 9.10 -11.24
C PHE A 24 -6.50 8.26 -12.48
N GLU A 25 -6.13 8.92 -13.59
CA GLU A 25 -5.78 8.24 -14.85
C GLU A 25 -4.67 7.21 -14.64
N THR A 26 -3.68 7.56 -13.82
CA THR A 26 -2.54 6.69 -13.54
C THR A 26 -2.95 5.34 -12.95
N TYR A 27 -3.84 5.32 -11.96
CA TYR A 27 -4.21 4.07 -11.27
C TYR A 27 -5.47 3.40 -11.85
N PHE A 28 -6.37 4.17 -12.47
CA PHE A 28 -7.68 3.68 -12.91
C PHE A 28 -7.81 3.56 -14.44
N GLY A 29 -7.00 4.28 -15.23
CA GLY A 29 -7.14 4.34 -16.69
C GLY A 29 -6.92 3.00 -17.42
N ASN A 30 -6.19 2.08 -16.80
CA ASN A 30 -5.90 0.74 -17.36
C ASN A 30 -6.82 -0.37 -16.83
N ILE A 31 -7.94 -0.03 -16.18
CA ILE A 31 -8.92 -1.02 -15.73
C ILE A 31 -9.88 -1.30 -16.89
N SER A 32 -9.84 -2.54 -17.41
CA SER A 32 -10.63 -2.94 -18.58
C SER A 32 -12.12 -2.71 -18.36
N GLY A 33 -12.77 -2.00 -19.30
CA GLY A 33 -14.21 -1.71 -19.25
C GLY A 33 -14.66 -0.72 -18.18
N LEU A 34 -13.75 -0.17 -17.36
CA LEU A 34 -14.14 0.72 -16.26
C LEU A 34 -14.84 1.99 -16.75
N ASP A 35 -14.26 2.69 -17.72
CA ASP A 35 -14.80 3.95 -18.25
C ASP A 35 -16.19 3.78 -18.90
N SER A 36 -16.39 2.72 -19.69
CA SER A 36 -17.71 2.40 -20.26
C SER A 36 -18.73 2.06 -19.19
N THR A 37 -18.33 1.24 -18.20
CA THR A 37 -19.19 0.85 -17.08
C THR A 37 -19.57 2.06 -16.23
N THR A 38 -18.61 2.93 -15.89
CA THR A 38 -18.86 4.18 -15.15
C THR A 38 -19.88 5.05 -15.87
N ARG A 39 -19.77 5.25 -17.19
CA ARG A 39 -20.76 6.04 -17.95
C ARG A 39 -22.16 5.44 -17.85
N ALA A 40 -22.28 4.14 -18.08
CA ALA A 40 -23.57 3.45 -18.01
C ALA A 40 -24.19 3.51 -16.59
N VAL A 41 -23.37 3.32 -15.55
CA VAL A 41 -23.79 3.41 -14.16
C VAL A 41 -24.19 4.84 -13.77
N LEU A 42 -23.44 5.85 -14.23
CA LEU A 42 -23.79 7.25 -13.98
C LEU A 42 -25.11 7.65 -14.65
N ASP A 43 -25.34 7.21 -15.89
CA ASP A 43 -26.60 7.44 -16.60
C ASP A 43 -27.76 6.82 -15.81
N LYS A 44 -27.60 5.59 -15.32
CA LYS A 44 -28.58 4.94 -14.43
C LYS A 44 -28.81 5.70 -13.13
N CYS A 45 -27.75 6.24 -12.52
CA CYS A 45 -27.88 7.05 -11.30
C CYS A 45 -28.69 8.33 -11.50
N LYS A 46 -28.79 8.85 -12.73
CA LYS A 46 -29.54 10.06 -13.09
C LYS A 46 -30.99 9.78 -13.51
N GLU A 47 -31.38 8.52 -13.68
CA GLU A 47 -32.72 8.12 -14.10
C GLU A 47 -33.77 8.16 -12.95
N GLY A 48 -35.04 8.27 -13.33
CA GLY A 48 -36.20 8.19 -12.43
C GLY A 48 -36.59 9.50 -11.75
N ASP A 49 -37.73 9.48 -11.04
CA ASP A 49 -38.30 10.68 -10.38
C ASP A 49 -37.48 11.12 -9.15
N ARG A 50 -36.70 10.19 -8.57
CA ARG A 50 -35.80 10.43 -7.45
C ARG A 50 -34.42 9.84 -7.79
N PRO A 51 -33.63 10.49 -8.67
CA PRO A 51 -32.33 9.95 -9.08
C PRO A 51 -31.37 9.84 -7.90
N LEU A 52 -30.42 8.90 -7.96
CA LEU A 52 -29.32 8.77 -6.98
C LEU A 52 -28.33 9.92 -7.06
N TYR A 53 -28.10 10.45 -8.27
CA TYR A 53 -27.20 11.58 -8.50
C TYR A 53 -27.87 12.64 -9.36
N ASN A 54 -27.70 13.90 -8.98
CA ASN A 54 -28.16 15.06 -9.71
C ASN A 54 -27.02 16.05 -9.85
N GLU A 55 -26.80 16.60 -11.05
CA GLU A 55 -25.64 17.49 -11.31
C GLU A 55 -25.68 18.81 -10.53
N GLU A 56 -26.87 19.30 -10.16
CA GLU A 56 -27.02 20.52 -9.38
C GLU A 56 -27.01 20.28 -7.87
N LYS A 57 -27.54 19.13 -7.42
CA LYS A 57 -27.76 18.82 -6.00
C LYS A 57 -26.79 17.79 -5.41
N GLY A 58 -26.02 17.11 -6.25
CA GLY A 58 -25.12 16.02 -5.88
C GLY A 58 -25.85 14.72 -5.56
N TRP A 59 -25.29 13.95 -4.63
CA TRP A 59 -25.81 12.65 -4.27
C TRP A 59 -27.06 12.74 -3.39
N ARG A 60 -28.05 11.92 -3.73
CA ARG A 60 -29.25 11.72 -2.93
C ARG A 60 -28.88 11.24 -1.53
N ASP A 61 -29.54 11.82 -0.53
CA ASP A 61 -29.42 11.44 0.87
C ASP A 61 -28.00 11.57 1.47
N TRP A 62 -27.08 12.33 0.83
CA TRP A 62 -25.77 12.63 1.40
C TRP A 62 -25.91 13.29 2.80
N PRO A 63 -25.25 12.77 3.85
CA PRO A 63 -25.40 13.30 5.21
C PRO A 63 -24.81 14.71 5.35
N LYS A 64 -25.67 15.71 5.60
CA LYS A 64 -25.29 17.15 5.69
C LYS A 64 -24.12 17.44 6.65
N HIS A 65 -24.01 16.69 7.74
CA HIS A 65 -22.98 16.86 8.76
C HIS A 65 -21.87 15.79 8.70
N ALA A 66 -21.92 14.92 7.69
CA ALA A 66 -20.98 13.82 7.48
C ALA A 66 -20.68 13.02 8.76
N VAL A 67 -21.71 12.75 9.57
CA VAL A 67 -21.58 11.92 10.77
C VAL A 67 -21.16 10.52 10.34
N GLU A 68 -20.06 10.01 10.89
CA GLU A 68 -19.40 8.76 10.45
C GLU A 68 -20.39 7.62 10.22
N LYS A 69 -21.25 7.32 11.18
CA LYS A 69 -22.27 6.25 11.07
C LYS A 69 -23.24 6.47 9.91
N GLU A 70 -23.67 7.70 9.68
CA GLU A 70 -24.60 8.04 8.58
C GLU A 70 -23.90 7.94 7.23
N VAL A 71 -22.64 8.40 7.16
CA VAL A 71 -21.82 8.32 5.94
C VAL A 71 -21.51 6.88 5.58
N LEU A 72 -21.14 6.04 6.55
CA LEU A 72 -20.88 4.62 6.30
C LEU A 72 -22.11 3.89 5.78
N LYS A 73 -23.28 4.15 6.39
CA LYS A 73 -24.54 3.60 5.89
C LYS A 73 -24.83 4.07 4.46
N TRP A 74 -24.73 5.38 4.23
CA TRP A 74 -24.95 5.96 2.90
C TRP A 74 -24.00 5.38 1.86
N LEU A 75 -22.71 5.22 2.17
CA LEU A 75 -21.73 4.59 1.27
C LEU A 75 -22.09 3.14 0.96
N ALA A 76 -22.46 2.35 1.98
CA ALA A 76 -22.84 0.97 1.76
C ALA A 76 -24.07 0.86 0.84
N ASP A 77 -25.09 1.70 1.08
CA ASP A 77 -26.32 1.73 0.28
C ASP A 77 -26.00 2.15 -1.17
N VAL A 78 -25.25 3.24 -1.38
CA VAL A 78 -24.87 3.72 -2.72
C VAL A 78 -23.99 2.72 -3.45
N ILE A 79 -22.97 2.15 -2.81
CA ILE A 79 -22.12 1.13 -3.45
C ILE A 79 -22.95 -0.08 -3.86
N GLY A 80 -23.94 -0.48 -3.06
CA GLY A 80 -24.87 -1.57 -3.41
C GLY A 80 -25.64 -1.30 -4.70
N GLU A 81 -26.16 -0.09 -4.88
CA GLU A 81 -26.84 0.33 -6.12
C GLU A 81 -25.87 0.40 -7.32
N LEU A 82 -24.66 0.94 -7.12
CA LEU A 82 -23.64 1.01 -8.17
C LEU A 82 -23.23 -0.39 -8.68
N VAL A 83 -23.10 -1.36 -7.77
CA VAL A 83 -22.82 -2.76 -8.12
C VAL A 83 -23.97 -3.34 -8.94
N GLN A 84 -25.22 -3.16 -8.51
CA GLN A 84 -26.38 -3.66 -9.26
C GLN A 84 -26.45 -3.08 -10.68
N PHE A 85 -26.16 -1.80 -10.84
CA PHE A 85 -26.14 -1.16 -12.16
C PHE A 85 -24.98 -1.64 -13.02
N ALA A 86 -23.81 -1.88 -12.44
CA ALA A 86 -22.66 -2.42 -13.15
C ALA A 86 -22.91 -3.86 -13.64
N GLU A 87 -23.44 -4.73 -12.78
CA GLU A 87 -23.78 -6.12 -13.12
C GLU A 87 -24.91 -6.20 -14.16
N ALA A 88 -25.86 -5.26 -14.13
CA ALA A 88 -26.89 -5.16 -15.16
C ALA A 88 -26.33 -4.69 -16.52
N HIS A 89 -25.26 -3.89 -16.53
CA HIS A 89 -24.60 -3.42 -17.73
C HIS A 89 -23.72 -4.50 -18.38
N ASP A 90 -22.93 -5.21 -17.57
CA ASP A 90 -22.10 -6.33 -18.01
C ASP A 90 -22.27 -7.55 -17.09
N PRO A 91 -23.23 -8.45 -17.39
CA PRO A 91 -23.48 -9.65 -16.59
C PRO A 91 -22.30 -10.64 -16.56
N ALA A 92 -21.32 -10.51 -17.45
CA ALA A 92 -20.11 -11.34 -17.43
C ALA A 92 -19.06 -10.80 -16.45
N GLN A 93 -19.16 -9.54 -16.05
CA GLN A 93 -18.26 -8.92 -15.09
C GLN A 93 -18.64 -9.34 -13.67
N LYS A 94 -17.78 -10.16 -13.05
CA LYS A 94 -18.00 -10.65 -11.70
C LYS A 94 -17.41 -9.69 -10.66
N ILE A 95 -18.26 -9.11 -9.83
CA ILE A 95 -17.85 -8.26 -8.71
C ILE A 95 -17.78 -9.10 -7.44
N ASP A 96 -16.57 -9.60 -7.13
CA ASP A 96 -16.30 -10.42 -5.94
C ASP A 96 -15.76 -9.60 -4.76
N ARG A 97 -16.06 -8.30 -4.72
CA ARG A 97 -15.60 -7.40 -3.67
C ARG A 97 -16.74 -6.56 -3.14
N ARG A 98 -16.59 -6.13 -1.90
CA ARG A 98 -17.57 -5.26 -1.24
C ARG A 98 -16.92 -4.38 -0.19
N PRO A 99 -17.56 -3.24 0.13
CA PRO A 99 -17.19 -2.46 1.30
C PRO A 99 -17.50 -3.24 2.59
N LEU A 100 -16.67 -3.00 3.59
CA LEU A 100 -16.81 -3.48 4.95
C LEU A 100 -16.57 -2.29 5.89
N ALA A 101 -17.63 -1.89 6.61
CA ALA A 101 -17.58 -0.82 7.60
C ALA A 101 -17.48 -1.43 9.01
N GLN A 102 -16.40 -1.15 9.74
CA GLN A 102 -16.19 -1.67 11.11
C GLN A 102 -15.57 -0.65 12.08
N PRO A 103 -16.09 0.60 12.15
CA PRO A 103 -15.46 1.68 12.93
C PRO A 103 -15.41 1.41 14.44
N THR A 104 -16.26 0.51 14.94
CA THR A 104 -16.36 0.21 16.37
C THR A 104 -15.57 -1.02 16.81
N ARG A 105 -15.16 -1.89 15.87
CA ARG A 105 -14.52 -3.18 16.16
C ARG A 105 -13.07 -3.20 15.72
N PRO A 106 -12.14 -3.62 16.58
CA PRO A 106 -10.78 -3.85 16.15
C PRO A 106 -10.68 -5.01 15.15
N LEU A 107 -9.84 -4.86 14.13
CA LEU A 107 -9.49 -5.93 13.22
C LEU A 107 -8.40 -6.83 13.83
N GLU A 108 -8.47 -8.13 13.55
CA GLU A 108 -7.48 -9.11 13.97
C GLU A 108 -6.20 -9.08 13.10
N GLY A 109 -5.11 -9.63 13.63
CA GLY A 109 -3.84 -9.79 12.88
C GLY A 109 -2.88 -8.62 12.97
N SER A 110 -3.22 -7.56 13.69
CA SER A 110 -2.28 -6.48 14.05
C SER A 110 -1.68 -6.70 15.45
N VAL A 111 -0.44 -6.26 15.64
CA VAL A 111 0.20 -6.17 16.96
C VAL A 111 -0.56 -5.18 17.85
N ALA A 112 -1.12 -4.12 17.25
CA ALA A 112 -1.82 -3.09 17.97
C ALA A 112 -3.32 -3.18 17.72
N THR A 113 -4.12 -2.92 18.74
CA THR A 113 -5.57 -2.79 18.55
C THR A 113 -5.87 -1.60 17.64
N ARG A 114 -6.44 -1.87 16.46
CA ARG A 114 -6.76 -0.87 15.44
C ARG A 114 -8.15 -1.14 14.88
N LYS A 115 -8.91 -0.07 14.71
CA LYS A 115 -10.24 -0.07 14.09
C LYS A 115 -10.10 0.58 12.72
N LEU A 116 -10.81 0.05 11.75
CA LEU A 116 -10.87 0.56 10.39
C LEU A 116 -12.26 1.17 10.18
N ASP A 117 -12.36 2.38 9.66
CA ASP A 117 -13.65 3.00 9.40
C ASP A 117 -14.39 2.23 8.30
N ILE A 118 -13.72 2.06 7.16
CA ILE A 118 -14.18 1.29 6.01
C ILE A 118 -13.01 0.66 5.25
N GLY A 119 -13.24 -0.47 4.58
CA GLY A 119 -12.33 -0.95 3.56
C GLY A 119 -13.00 -1.90 2.58
N PHE A 120 -12.32 -2.23 1.48
CA PHE A 120 -12.79 -3.22 0.52
C PHE A 120 -12.18 -4.59 0.81
N VAL A 121 -13.00 -5.65 0.75
CA VAL A 121 -12.60 -7.03 0.98
C VAL A 121 -13.08 -7.94 -0.16
N SER A 122 -12.40 -9.06 -0.39
CA SER A 122 -12.83 -10.11 -1.36
C SER A 122 -13.90 -11.06 -0.83
N ASP A 123 -14.27 -10.99 0.45
CA ASP A 123 -15.32 -11.83 1.02
C ASP A 123 -16.68 -11.16 0.78
N THR A 124 -17.42 -11.65 -0.22
CA THR A 124 -18.77 -11.16 -0.56
C THR A 124 -19.80 -11.43 0.54
N SER A 125 -19.55 -12.42 1.40
CA SER A 125 -20.41 -12.82 2.51
C SER A 125 -20.12 -12.10 3.82
N ALA A 126 -19.07 -11.27 3.86
CA ALA A 126 -18.74 -10.48 5.05
C ALA A 126 -19.95 -9.65 5.51
N THR A 127 -19.99 -9.21 6.75
CA THR A 127 -21.01 -8.30 7.27
C THR A 127 -20.33 -7.37 8.26
N GLU A 128 -20.99 -6.30 8.70
CA GLU A 128 -20.47 -5.44 9.78
C GLU A 128 -20.14 -6.25 11.04
N ASP A 129 -20.79 -7.40 11.23
CA ASP A 129 -20.58 -8.30 12.35
C ASP A 129 -19.49 -9.36 12.14
N SER A 130 -19.01 -9.55 10.90
CA SER A 130 -18.02 -10.57 10.57
C SER A 130 -16.68 -10.29 11.27
N ILE A 131 -16.01 -11.34 11.73
CA ILE A 131 -14.63 -11.20 12.22
C ILE A 131 -13.74 -10.98 10.99
N CYS A 132 -13.13 -9.81 10.89
CA CYS A 132 -12.25 -9.45 9.78
C CYS A 132 -10.81 -9.24 10.25
N ARG A 133 -9.87 -9.64 9.39
CA ARG A 133 -8.42 -9.52 9.60
C ARG A 133 -7.83 -8.49 8.66
N TRP A 134 -6.74 -7.84 9.08
CA TRP A 134 -5.96 -6.96 8.21
C TRP A 134 -5.48 -7.64 6.92
N SER A 135 -5.27 -8.96 6.95
CA SER A 135 -4.92 -9.75 5.76
C SER A 135 -6.04 -9.84 4.71
N GLN A 136 -7.26 -9.44 5.05
CA GLN A 136 -8.42 -9.43 4.14
C GLN A 136 -8.75 -8.03 3.59
N ILE A 137 -8.19 -6.97 4.17
CA ILE A 137 -8.43 -5.59 3.75
C ILE A 137 -7.58 -5.25 2.53
N LEU A 138 -8.22 -5.05 1.38
CA LEU A 138 -7.53 -4.74 0.12
C LEU A 138 -7.20 -3.24 -0.01
N ILE A 139 -8.18 -2.41 0.33
CA ILE A 139 -8.15 -0.95 0.19
C ILE A 139 -8.74 -0.36 1.48
N PRO A 140 -7.94 0.24 2.37
CA PRO A 140 -8.44 0.93 3.54
C PRO A 140 -9.00 2.33 3.19
N GLY A 141 -10.03 2.75 3.93
CA GLY A 141 -10.61 4.08 3.89
C GLY A 141 -10.66 4.71 5.28
N GLU A 142 -10.43 6.02 5.34
CA GLU A 142 -10.51 6.82 6.56
C GLU A 142 -11.55 7.93 6.38
N LEU A 143 -12.48 8.04 7.33
CA LEU A 143 -13.61 8.98 7.26
C LEU A 143 -13.49 10.04 8.33
N LYS A 144 -13.73 11.29 7.94
CA LYS A 144 -13.83 12.42 8.88
C LYS A 144 -15.00 13.30 8.48
N ASN A 145 -15.67 13.89 9.47
CA ASN A 145 -16.88 14.68 9.22
C ASN A 145 -16.62 16.09 8.67
N ASP A 146 -15.42 16.63 8.86
CA ASP A 146 -15.08 18.01 8.52
C ASP A 146 -13.93 18.06 7.48
N PRO A 147 -14.07 18.83 6.39
CA PRO A 147 -13.00 18.99 5.39
C PRO A 147 -11.64 19.38 5.99
N LYS A 148 -11.61 20.09 7.12
CA LYS A 148 -10.36 20.49 7.81
C LYS A 148 -9.51 19.32 8.31
N TYR A 149 -10.02 18.09 8.28
CA TYR A 149 -9.25 16.91 8.63
C TYR A 149 -8.38 16.40 7.47
N ASP A 150 -8.61 16.86 6.23
CA ASP A 150 -7.76 16.60 5.06
C ASP A 150 -6.40 17.32 5.24
N SER A 151 -5.49 16.69 5.99
CA SER A 151 -4.18 17.26 6.34
C SER A 151 -3.20 16.18 6.82
N PRO A 152 -1.88 16.41 6.70
CA PRO A 152 -0.84 15.42 7.02
C PRO A 152 -0.91 14.82 8.42
N SER A 153 -1.31 15.62 9.41
CA SER A 153 -1.30 15.20 10.83
C SER A 153 -2.63 14.62 11.31
N ARG A 154 -3.60 14.43 10.41
CA ARG A 154 -4.97 13.99 10.71
C ARG A 154 -5.34 12.80 9.84
N ALA A 155 -6.29 12.95 8.90
CA ALA A 155 -6.80 11.84 8.10
C ALA A 155 -5.67 11.10 7.35
N TRP A 156 -4.65 11.82 6.87
CA TRP A 156 -3.56 11.20 6.11
C TRP A 156 -2.71 10.26 6.97
N LEU A 157 -2.41 10.69 8.21
CA LEU A 157 -1.66 9.86 9.16
C LEU A 157 -2.50 8.68 9.65
N ASP A 158 -3.80 8.89 9.90
CA ASP A 158 -4.70 7.81 10.31
C ASP A 158 -4.83 6.75 9.21
N LEU A 159 -5.01 7.16 7.94
CA LEU A 159 -4.97 6.24 6.80
C LEU A 159 -3.60 5.57 6.63
N GLY A 160 -2.51 6.31 6.84
CA GLY A 160 -1.15 5.76 6.85
C GLY A 160 -0.99 4.65 7.89
N ARG A 161 -1.63 4.73 9.07
CA ARG A 161 -1.64 3.61 10.02
C ARG A 161 -2.28 2.38 9.41
N TYR A 162 -3.41 2.51 8.71
CA TYR A 162 -4.09 1.38 8.09
C TYR A 162 -3.24 0.78 6.97
N ALA A 163 -2.62 1.60 6.14
CA ALA A 163 -1.68 1.14 5.12
C ALA A 163 -0.54 0.31 5.74
N ARG A 164 0.00 0.74 6.90
CA ARG A 164 1.01 -0.03 7.64
C ARG A 164 0.51 -1.40 8.06
N GLU A 165 -0.71 -1.49 8.60
CA GLU A 165 -1.28 -2.76 9.04
C GLU A 165 -1.59 -3.70 7.86
N VAL A 166 -2.11 -3.15 6.74
CA VAL A 166 -2.32 -3.90 5.50
C VAL A 166 -1.00 -4.44 4.96
N LEU A 167 0.01 -3.57 4.82
CA LEU A 167 1.33 -3.97 4.38
C LEU A 167 1.90 -5.02 5.34
N ALA A 168 1.83 -4.84 6.66
CA ALA A 168 2.35 -5.81 7.64
C ALA A 168 1.62 -7.17 7.62
N ALA A 169 0.34 -7.20 7.29
CA ALA A 169 -0.47 -8.42 7.24
C ALA A 169 -0.39 -9.16 5.89
N GLN A 170 -0.04 -8.47 4.80
CA GLN A 170 -0.01 -9.02 3.45
C GLN A 170 1.42 -9.00 2.91
N ASP A 171 2.09 -10.15 2.95
CA ASP A 171 3.53 -10.31 2.64
C ASP A 171 3.89 -10.35 1.17
N SER A 172 2.87 -10.46 0.30
CA SER A 172 3.00 -10.27 -1.14
C SER A 172 2.65 -8.87 -1.63
N ARG A 173 2.60 -7.87 -0.74
CA ARG A 173 2.13 -6.52 -1.06
C ARG A 173 3.27 -5.54 -1.37
N ARG A 174 3.27 -5.00 -2.59
CA ARG A 174 4.23 -4.02 -3.09
C ARG A 174 3.86 -2.59 -2.68
N PHE A 175 2.58 -2.24 -2.84
CA PHE A 175 2.00 -0.97 -2.44
C PHE A 175 0.53 -1.13 -2.00
N VAL A 176 -0.06 -0.10 -1.40
CA VAL A 176 -1.46 -0.08 -0.95
C VAL A 176 -2.15 1.18 -1.46
N LEU A 177 -3.24 0.99 -2.20
CA LEU A 177 -4.19 2.06 -2.48
C LEU A 177 -5.15 2.23 -1.32
N GLY A 178 -5.54 3.46 -1.03
CA GLY A 178 -6.52 3.81 -0.01
C GLY A 178 -7.24 5.12 -0.35
N PHE A 179 -8.15 5.55 0.52
CA PHE A 179 -8.80 6.84 0.35
C PHE A 179 -9.13 7.51 1.68
N THR A 180 -9.22 8.84 1.67
CA THR A 180 -9.81 9.61 2.76
C THR A 180 -11.09 10.28 2.27
N LEU A 181 -12.12 10.33 3.11
CA LEU A 181 -13.34 11.09 2.86
C LEU A 181 -13.57 12.07 4.02
N CYS A 182 -13.27 13.35 3.81
CA CYS A 182 -13.35 14.42 4.80
C CYS A 182 -14.50 15.38 4.47
N GLY A 183 -15.65 15.24 5.14
CA GLY A 183 -16.88 15.82 4.63
C GLY A 183 -17.21 15.20 3.26
N PRO A 184 -17.56 15.98 2.24
CA PRO A 184 -17.81 15.45 0.89
C PRO A 184 -16.52 15.31 0.06
N PHE A 185 -15.36 15.65 0.61
CA PHE A 185 -14.10 15.68 -0.12
C PHE A 185 -13.37 14.33 -0.03
N LEU A 186 -13.27 13.66 -1.18
CA LEU A 186 -12.53 12.41 -1.34
C LEU A 186 -11.13 12.69 -1.86
N ARG A 187 -10.14 11.98 -1.31
CA ARG A 187 -8.77 11.95 -1.83
C ARG A 187 -8.28 10.51 -1.91
N LEU A 188 -7.68 10.15 -3.04
CA LEU A 188 -7.03 8.85 -3.22
C LEU A 188 -5.59 8.90 -2.74
N TRP A 189 -5.15 7.78 -2.18
CA TRP A 189 -3.80 7.59 -1.66
C TRP A 189 -3.18 6.35 -2.24
N GLU A 190 -1.88 6.41 -2.47
CA GLU A 190 -1.01 5.27 -2.72
C GLU A 190 0.13 5.30 -1.70
N PHE A 191 0.36 4.17 -1.04
CA PHE A 191 1.43 3.98 -0.06
C PHE A 191 2.37 2.86 -0.51
N ASP A 192 3.63 3.20 -0.71
CA ASP A 192 4.71 2.29 -1.10
C ASP A 192 5.87 2.33 -0.08
N ARG A 193 7.06 1.91 -0.52
CA ARG A 193 8.25 1.83 0.33
C ARG A 193 9.04 3.12 0.46
N LEU A 194 8.56 4.23 -0.11
CA LEU A 194 9.06 5.59 0.09
C LEU A 194 8.10 6.48 0.89
N GLY A 195 6.86 6.05 1.15
CA GLY A 195 5.87 6.84 1.88
C GLY A 195 4.52 6.84 1.18
N GLY A 196 3.81 7.97 1.20
CA GLY A 196 2.50 8.10 0.57
C GLY A 196 2.39 9.28 -0.39
N ILE A 197 1.76 9.06 -1.53
CA ILE A 197 1.35 10.08 -2.49
C ILE A 197 -0.16 10.08 -2.67
N ALA A 198 -0.74 11.22 -3.03
CA ALA A 198 -2.20 11.35 -3.13
C ALA A 198 -2.65 12.21 -4.32
N SER A 199 -3.85 11.88 -4.82
CA SER A 199 -4.55 12.68 -5.84
C SER A 199 -4.83 14.10 -5.35
N GLU A 200 -5.31 14.96 -6.23
CA GLU A 200 -6.08 16.15 -5.84
C GLU A 200 -7.35 15.75 -5.09
N SER A 201 -7.87 16.66 -4.26
CA SER A 201 -9.13 16.47 -3.54
C SER A 201 -10.33 16.68 -4.47
N LEU A 202 -11.34 15.83 -4.32
CA LEU A 202 -12.53 15.79 -5.15
C LEU A 202 -13.79 15.96 -4.30
N ASP A 203 -14.65 16.93 -4.61
CA ASP A 203 -15.99 16.97 -4.01
C ASP A 203 -16.93 16.00 -4.73
N ILE A 204 -17.26 14.89 -4.07
CA ILE A 204 -18.08 13.82 -4.65
C ILE A 204 -19.49 14.28 -5.04
N ASN A 205 -20.00 15.35 -4.43
CA ASN A 205 -21.32 15.91 -4.76
C ASN A 205 -21.31 16.76 -6.03
N THR A 206 -20.13 17.12 -6.52
CA THR A 206 -19.98 17.88 -7.78
C THR A 206 -19.46 17.00 -8.91
N ASP A 207 -18.71 15.94 -8.58
CA ASP A 207 -18.13 15.01 -9.55
C ASP A 207 -18.51 13.56 -9.26
N GLY A 208 -19.78 13.25 -9.56
CA GLY A 208 -20.30 11.89 -9.47
C GLY A 208 -19.60 10.90 -10.41
N PHE A 209 -19.11 11.35 -11.57
CA PHE A 209 -18.42 10.47 -12.52
C PHE A 209 -17.11 9.94 -11.92
N GLN A 210 -16.29 10.84 -11.36
CA GLN A 210 -15.02 10.45 -10.76
C GLN A 210 -15.24 9.64 -9.48
N PHE A 211 -16.27 9.96 -8.67
CA PHE A 211 -16.64 9.13 -7.52
C PHE A 211 -17.01 7.69 -7.92
N ILE A 212 -17.89 7.52 -8.92
CA ILE A 212 -18.28 6.19 -9.43
C ILE A 212 -17.05 5.46 -9.98
N THR A 213 -16.20 6.14 -10.76
CA THR A 213 -14.96 5.56 -11.30
C THR A 213 -14.06 4.97 -10.21
N ILE A 214 -13.94 5.68 -9.09
CA ILE A 214 -13.13 5.23 -7.96
C ILE A 214 -13.72 3.98 -7.31
N ILE A 215 -15.02 4.01 -7.00
CA ILE A 215 -15.70 2.90 -6.36
C ILE A 215 -15.66 1.66 -7.26
N LEU A 216 -16.06 1.79 -8.53
CA LEU A 216 -16.02 0.69 -9.48
C LEU A 216 -14.59 0.19 -9.71
N GLY A 217 -13.61 1.09 -9.79
CA GLY A 217 -12.22 0.69 -9.92
C GLY A 217 -11.75 -0.16 -8.74
N PHE A 218 -12.04 0.24 -7.50
CA PHE A 218 -11.73 -0.56 -6.31
C PHE A 218 -12.39 -1.95 -6.31
N LEU A 219 -13.61 -2.03 -6.84
CA LEU A 219 -14.34 -3.29 -6.98
C LEU A 219 -13.75 -4.19 -8.07
N LEU A 220 -13.19 -3.61 -9.14
CA LEU A 220 -12.79 -4.31 -10.37
C LEU A 220 -11.29 -4.53 -10.55
N MET A 221 -10.43 -3.81 -9.82
CA MET A 221 -8.97 -3.90 -9.97
C MET A 221 -8.47 -5.35 -9.87
N SER A 222 -7.50 -5.74 -10.69
CA SER A 222 -6.82 -7.03 -10.55
C SER A 222 -5.97 -7.08 -9.27
N PRO A 223 -5.58 -8.27 -8.77
CA PRO A 223 -4.63 -8.36 -7.66
C PRO A 223 -3.34 -7.55 -7.90
N GLU A 224 -2.81 -7.58 -9.13
CA GLU A 224 -1.63 -6.79 -9.52
C GLU A 224 -1.89 -5.29 -9.43
N GLN A 225 -3.04 -4.81 -9.93
CA GLN A 225 -3.43 -3.38 -9.86
C GLN A 225 -3.65 -2.90 -8.44
N LEU A 226 -4.13 -3.78 -7.57
CA LEU A 226 -4.21 -3.52 -6.14
C LEU A 226 -2.81 -3.40 -5.52
N GLY A 227 -1.79 -4.02 -6.10
CA GLY A 227 -0.40 -3.97 -5.62
C GLY A 227 0.12 -5.29 -5.08
N PHE A 228 -0.55 -6.41 -5.33
CA PHE A 228 0.04 -7.73 -5.08
C PHE A 228 1.19 -8.01 -6.07
N ASP A 229 2.19 -8.73 -5.60
CA ASP A 229 3.27 -9.27 -6.39
C ASP A 229 2.78 -10.49 -7.19
N PRO A 230 2.77 -10.45 -8.54
CA PRO A 230 2.33 -11.55 -9.38
C PRO A 230 3.29 -12.75 -9.38
N THR A 231 4.52 -12.62 -8.86
CA THR A 231 5.44 -13.76 -8.68
C THR A 231 5.03 -14.63 -7.49
N ILE A 232 4.27 -14.10 -6.54
CA ILE A 232 3.77 -14.82 -5.37
C ILE A 232 2.34 -15.26 -5.62
N ILE A 233 2.18 -16.51 -6.04
CA ILE A 233 0.92 -17.09 -6.48
C ILE A 233 0.34 -18.05 -5.45
N THR A 234 -0.94 -18.36 -5.60
CA THR A 234 -1.62 -19.41 -4.82
C THR A 234 -2.07 -20.51 -5.78
N ILE A 235 -1.64 -21.75 -5.52
CA ILE A 235 -2.02 -22.95 -6.26
C ILE A 235 -2.70 -23.91 -5.29
N GLY A 236 -4.01 -24.09 -5.45
CA GLY A 236 -4.81 -24.82 -4.47
C GLY A 236 -4.81 -24.09 -3.13
N ASP A 237 -4.29 -24.74 -2.10
CA ASP A 237 -4.12 -24.21 -0.74
C ASP A 237 -2.68 -23.72 -0.44
N LYS A 238 -1.75 -23.86 -1.40
CA LYS A 238 -0.35 -23.53 -1.22
C LYS A 238 0.00 -22.20 -1.85
N ARG A 239 0.83 -21.42 -1.15
CA ARG A 239 1.47 -20.23 -1.70
C ARG A 239 2.83 -20.60 -2.27
N CYS A 240 3.15 -20.09 -3.44
CA CYS A 240 4.41 -20.35 -4.13
C CYS A 240 5.01 -19.04 -4.64
N ILE A 241 6.33 -19.00 -4.70
CA ILE A 241 7.10 -17.95 -5.37
C ILE A 241 7.58 -18.55 -6.70
N GLU A 242 7.23 -17.92 -7.82
CA GLU A 242 7.79 -18.25 -9.14
C GLU A 242 9.07 -17.45 -9.36
N VAL A 243 10.17 -18.16 -9.64
CA VAL A 243 11.49 -17.57 -9.93
C VAL A 243 12.00 -18.06 -11.28
N GLU A 244 12.87 -17.30 -11.95
CA GLU A 244 13.51 -17.73 -13.19
C GLU A 244 15.01 -18.00 -12.99
N LYS A 245 15.37 -19.28 -13.00
CA LYS A 245 16.75 -19.73 -12.81
C LYS A 245 17.23 -20.48 -14.05
N ASP A 246 18.37 -20.05 -14.61
CA ASP A 246 18.98 -20.65 -15.80
C ASP A 246 18.02 -20.76 -17.01
N GLY A 247 17.15 -19.75 -17.18
CA GLY A 247 16.13 -19.70 -18.23
C GLY A 247 14.96 -20.68 -18.04
N ARG A 248 14.81 -21.24 -16.83
CA ARG A 248 13.72 -22.14 -16.44
C ARG A 248 12.95 -21.54 -15.28
N LYS A 249 11.62 -21.61 -15.37
CA LYS A 249 10.76 -21.27 -14.25
C LYS A 249 10.84 -22.36 -13.19
N GLU A 250 11.13 -21.97 -11.97
CA GLU A 250 11.07 -22.82 -10.79
C GLU A 250 9.98 -22.30 -9.84
N ARG A 251 9.37 -23.22 -9.08
CA ARG A 251 8.38 -22.90 -8.05
C ARG A 251 8.91 -23.25 -6.68
N LEU A 252 8.91 -22.26 -5.80
CA LEU A 252 9.30 -22.38 -4.41
C LEU A 252 8.04 -22.31 -3.54
N VAL A 253 7.63 -23.44 -2.98
CA VAL A 253 6.48 -23.54 -2.09
C VAL A 253 6.83 -22.90 -0.75
N ILE A 254 6.01 -21.96 -0.28
CA ILE A 254 6.20 -21.28 1.00
C ILE A 254 5.69 -22.17 2.13
N ASP A 255 6.60 -22.59 3.01
CA ASP A 255 6.28 -23.38 4.20
C ASP A 255 5.91 -22.50 5.39
N ASP A 256 6.67 -21.43 5.61
CA ASP A 256 6.52 -20.56 6.77
C ASP A 256 7.14 -19.18 6.54
N VAL A 257 6.68 -18.17 7.29
CA VAL A 257 7.28 -16.84 7.37
C VAL A 257 8.28 -16.82 8.52
N ILE A 258 9.58 -16.78 8.22
CA ILE A 258 10.65 -16.75 9.22
C ILE A 258 10.66 -15.40 9.94
N GLY A 259 10.52 -14.31 9.18
CA GLY A 259 10.61 -12.97 9.72
C GLY A 259 10.15 -11.92 8.74
N ARG A 260 9.59 -10.83 9.27
CA ARG A 260 9.07 -9.74 8.47
C ARG A 260 9.25 -8.39 9.14
N ALA A 261 9.82 -7.44 8.41
CA ALA A 261 9.85 -6.04 8.83
C ALA A 261 8.45 -5.41 8.70
N ARG A 262 7.91 -4.91 9.82
CA ARG A 262 6.60 -4.24 9.88
C ARG A 262 6.73 -2.73 9.75
N CYS A 263 7.15 -2.27 8.56
CA CYS A 263 7.29 -0.86 8.23
C CYS A 263 6.56 -0.53 6.92
N ILE A 264 6.22 0.75 6.73
CA ILE A 264 5.78 1.24 5.41
C ILE A 264 7.02 1.46 4.54
N ALA A 265 7.80 2.49 4.85
CA ALA A 265 8.99 2.83 4.08
C ALA A 265 10.23 2.09 4.55
N GLY A 266 11.18 1.91 3.64
CA GLY A 266 12.44 1.21 3.86
C GLY A 266 12.49 -0.15 3.15
N ARG A 267 13.38 -1.04 3.60
CA ARG A 267 13.66 -2.31 2.92
C ARG A 267 12.50 -3.31 2.91
N ALA A 268 11.57 -3.18 3.88
CA ALA A 268 10.43 -4.07 4.08
C ALA A 268 10.78 -5.57 3.96
N THR A 269 11.94 -5.97 4.50
CA THR A 269 12.49 -7.31 4.33
C THR A 269 11.52 -8.38 4.83
N THR A 270 11.27 -9.39 3.99
CA THR A 270 10.51 -10.58 4.35
C THR A 270 11.35 -11.82 4.04
N CYS A 271 11.43 -12.74 5.00
CA CYS A 271 12.12 -14.00 4.85
C CYS A 271 11.12 -15.15 4.97
N TRP A 272 11.08 -16.02 3.98
CA TRP A 272 10.28 -17.24 3.99
C TRP A 272 11.16 -18.47 4.04
N LYS A 273 10.71 -19.48 4.77
CA LYS A 273 11.17 -20.85 4.59
C LYS A 273 10.40 -21.42 3.42
N VAL A 274 11.11 -21.98 2.45
CA VAL A 274 10.51 -22.55 1.25
C VAL A 274 11.16 -23.89 0.90
N HIS A 275 10.53 -24.65 0.01
CA HIS A 275 11.15 -25.79 -0.67
C HIS A 275 10.80 -25.75 -2.16
N ARG A 276 11.58 -26.46 -2.98
CA ARG A 276 11.24 -26.63 -4.39
C ARG A 276 10.10 -27.62 -4.52
N GLU A 277 9.15 -27.35 -5.41
CA GLU A 277 8.00 -28.24 -5.64
C GLU A 277 8.43 -29.68 -6.00
N ASP A 278 9.55 -29.84 -6.73
CA ASP A 278 10.12 -31.13 -7.14
C ASP A 278 11.18 -31.69 -6.18
N ASP A 279 11.57 -30.95 -5.14
CA ASP A 279 12.47 -31.41 -4.08
C ASP A 279 12.04 -30.90 -2.69
N PRO A 280 11.00 -31.52 -2.09
CA PRO A 280 10.47 -31.09 -0.79
C PRO A 280 11.39 -31.36 0.40
N GLN A 281 12.45 -32.15 0.24
CA GLN A 281 13.35 -32.53 1.33
C GLN A 281 14.46 -31.50 1.56
N THR A 282 14.68 -30.59 0.60
CA THR A 282 15.72 -29.57 0.67
C THR A 282 15.10 -28.21 1.03
N PRO A 283 15.17 -27.78 2.30
CA PRO A 283 14.69 -26.46 2.69
C PRO A 283 15.61 -25.37 2.14
N LEU A 284 14.99 -24.29 1.69
CA LEU A 284 15.61 -23.05 1.25
C LEU A 284 15.05 -21.88 2.05
N VAL A 285 15.73 -20.74 1.95
CA VAL A 285 15.24 -19.47 2.49
C VAL A 285 15.20 -18.46 1.35
N VAL A 286 14.03 -17.85 1.15
CA VAL A 286 13.89 -16.69 0.26
C VAL A 286 13.87 -15.45 1.13
N LYS A 287 14.74 -14.50 0.81
CA LYS A 287 14.76 -13.16 1.39
C LYS A 287 14.39 -12.17 0.31
N ASP A 288 13.23 -11.55 0.45
CA ASP A 288 12.80 -10.43 -0.39
C ASP A 288 13.04 -9.12 0.35
N SER A 289 13.51 -8.10 -0.37
CA SER A 289 13.70 -6.76 0.17
C SER A 289 13.83 -5.70 -0.91
N TRP A 290 13.27 -4.54 -0.64
CA TRP A 290 13.52 -3.32 -1.40
C TRP A 290 14.95 -2.85 -1.16
N GLN A 291 15.66 -2.51 -2.23
CA GLN A 291 17.05 -2.08 -2.16
C GLN A 291 17.24 -0.69 -2.74
N TYR A 292 18.10 0.09 -2.09
CA TYR A 292 18.58 1.35 -2.62
C TYR A 292 19.55 1.07 -3.77
N PRO A 293 19.44 1.76 -4.92
CA PRO A 293 20.31 1.54 -6.08
C PRO A 293 21.81 1.69 -5.77
N GLU A 294 22.16 2.41 -4.71
CA GLU A 294 23.54 2.64 -4.29
C GLU A 294 24.16 1.45 -3.51
N ARG A 295 23.41 0.38 -3.26
CA ARG A 295 23.89 -0.81 -2.53
C ARG A 295 24.23 -1.95 -3.48
N ASP A 296 25.29 -2.68 -3.14
CA ASP A 296 25.63 -3.94 -3.80
C ASP A 296 24.54 -4.99 -3.56
N GLU A 297 24.27 -5.80 -4.58
CA GLU A 297 23.28 -6.87 -4.50
C GLU A 297 23.73 -7.97 -3.53
N GLU A 298 22.93 -8.22 -2.50
CA GLU A 298 23.23 -9.22 -1.47
C GLU A 298 23.42 -10.64 -2.04
N GLY A 299 22.74 -10.95 -3.15
CA GLY A 299 22.87 -12.24 -3.84
C GLY A 299 24.27 -12.48 -4.42
N GLU A 300 24.90 -11.45 -4.97
CA GLU A 300 26.26 -11.51 -5.51
C GLU A 300 27.28 -11.82 -4.41
N LEU A 301 27.14 -11.17 -3.25
CA LEU A 301 28.00 -11.40 -2.09
C LEU A 301 27.85 -12.83 -1.54
N LEU A 302 26.61 -13.36 -1.51
CA LEU A 302 26.36 -14.75 -1.10
C LEU A 302 26.95 -15.75 -2.10
N ARG A 303 26.92 -15.43 -3.40
CA ARG A 303 27.53 -16.26 -4.45
C ARG A 303 29.04 -16.34 -4.27
N GLU A 304 29.71 -15.20 -4.11
CA GLU A 304 31.16 -15.14 -3.86
C GLU A 304 31.57 -15.92 -2.59
N ALA A 305 30.82 -15.76 -1.50
CA ALA A 305 31.06 -16.51 -0.26
C ALA A 305 30.88 -18.03 -0.43
N THR A 306 29.95 -18.44 -1.30
CA THR A 306 29.69 -19.85 -1.61
C THR A 306 30.81 -20.45 -2.45
N GLU A 307 31.24 -19.76 -3.51
CA GLU A 307 32.37 -20.16 -4.36
C GLU A 307 33.67 -20.23 -3.57
N SER A 308 33.86 -19.31 -2.61
CA SER A 308 35.01 -19.29 -1.71
C SER A 308 34.92 -20.32 -0.57
N SER A 309 33.89 -21.17 -0.54
CA SER A 309 33.68 -22.20 0.48
C SER A 309 33.69 -21.67 1.93
N VAL A 310 33.30 -20.40 2.14
CA VAL A 310 33.23 -19.80 3.48
C VAL A 310 32.28 -20.60 4.35
N THR A 311 32.67 -20.92 5.59
CA THR A 311 31.85 -21.71 6.51
C THR A 311 30.97 -20.79 7.37
N ASN A 312 29.86 -21.33 7.89
CA ASN A 312 28.90 -20.61 8.75
C ASN A 312 28.17 -19.42 8.09
N VAL A 313 28.07 -19.42 6.76
CA VAL A 313 27.27 -18.45 5.98
C VAL A 313 26.24 -19.21 5.15
N ALA A 314 25.09 -18.58 4.87
CA ALA A 314 24.09 -19.14 3.98
C ALA A 314 24.69 -19.48 2.61
N ARG A 315 24.26 -20.60 2.02
CA ARG A 315 24.70 -21.01 0.69
C ARG A 315 23.83 -20.35 -0.37
N TYR A 316 24.48 -19.79 -1.37
CA TYR A 316 23.83 -19.18 -2.51
C TYR A 316 23.02 -20.22 -3.30
N TYR A 317 21.80 -19.85 -3.63
CA TYR A 317 20.92 -20.64 -4.50
C TYR A 317 20.63 -19.88 -5.79
N HIS A 318 20.04 -18.70 -5.66
CA HIS A 318 19.63 -17.81 -6.75
C HIS A 318 19.32 -16.42 -6.19
N HIS A 319 19.41 -15.39 -7.03
CA HIS A 319 18.85 -14.07 -6.78
C HIS A 319 18.38 -13.47 -8.09
N GLU A 320 17.36 -12.62 -8.01
CA GLU A 320 16.87 -11.84 -9.14
C GLU A 320 16.19 -10.55 -8.64
N THR A 321 16.04 -9.58 -9.54
CA THR A 321 15.16 -8.45 -9.33
C THR A 321 13.76 -8.82 -9.82
N VAL A 322 12.74 -8.67 -8.98
CA VAL A 322 11.34 -8.90 -9.37
C VAL A 322 11.00 -8.03 -10.59
N ARG A 323 10.34 -8.63 -11.59
CA ARG A 323 9.92 -7.92 -12.81
C ARG A 323 8.42 -8.04 -13.04
N ILE A 324 7.77 -6.90 -13.27
CA ILE A 324 6.34 -6.79 -13.58
C ILE A 324 6.19 -6.30 -15.01
N ASN A 325 5.48 -7.07 -15.84
CA ASN A 325 5.30 -6.75 -17.27
C ASN A 325 6.62 -6.44 -17.99
N GLY A 326 7.68 -7.20 -17.66
CA GLY A 326 8.99 -7.06 -18.26
C GLY A 326 9.83 -5.88 -17.77
N LYS A 327 9.39 -5.12 -16.76
CA LYS A 327 10.14 -4.02 -16.13
C LYS A 327 10.48 -4.36 -14.69
N SER A 328 11.61 -3.88 -14.19
CA SER A 328 11.96 -4.02 -12.77
C SER A 328 10.86 -3.44 -11.88
N ASP A 329 10.54 -4.14 -10.79
CA ASP A 329 9.62 -3.67 -9.78
C ASP A 329 10.33 -2.62 -8.91
N ASP A 330 10.21 -1.36 -9.32
CA ASP A 330 10.75 -0.23 -8.60
C ASP A 330 9.65 0.80 -8.27
N ILE A 331 9.98 1.75 -7.39
CA ILE A 331 9.02 2.76 -6.93
C ILE A 331 8.59 3.70 -8.05
N LEU A 332 9.46 3.95 -9.04
CA LEU A 332 9.10 4.77 -10.20
C LEU A 332 8.06 4.06 -11.08
N GLY A 333 8.16 2.74 -11.19
CA GLY A 333 7.21 1.84 -11.83
C GLY A 333 5.89 1.76 -11.08
N ILE A 334 5.92 1.63 -9.75
CA ILE A 334 4.71 1.67 -8.89
C ILE A 334 3.97 2.99 -9.07
N ARG A 335 4.68 4.12 -8.98
CA ARG A 335 4.12 5.46 -9.16
C ARG A 335 3.89 5.83 -10.62
N ARG A 336 4.22 4.94 -11.56
CA ARG A 336 4.00 5.05 -13.03
C ARG A 336 4.42 6.41 -13.62
N GLY A 337 5.52 6.97 -13.12
CA GLY A 337 6.07 8.23 -13.60
C GLY A 337 5.35 9.50 -13.13
N LEU A 338 4.47 9.42 -12.12
CA LEU A 338 3.88 10.60 -11.49
C LEU A 338 4.98 11.55 -10.96
N SER A 339 4.90 12.81 -11.38
CA SER A 339 5.84 13.85 -10.96
C SER A 339 5.48 14.34 -9.56
N ILE A 340 6.37 14.06 -8.60
CA ILE A 340 6.17 14.51 -7.22
C ILE A 340 6.76 15.90 -7.08
N PRO A 341 5.94 16.92 -6.73
CA PRO A 341 6.44 18.26 -6.50
C PRO A 341 7.52 18.24 -5.43
N ARG A 342 8.70 18.78 -5.74
CA ARG A 342 9.72 19.02 -4.72
C ARG A 342 9.15 19.99 -3.69
N LEU A 343 9.05 19.55 -2.44
CA LEU A 343 8.75 20.45 -1.32
C LEU A 343 9.74 21.60 -1.37
N LYS A 344 9.23 22.85 -1.44
CA LYS A 344 10.06 24.02 -1.18
C LYS A 344 10.61 23.83 0.22
N SER A 345 11.93 23.69 0.34
CA SER A 345 12.58 23.57 1.64
C SER A 345 12.06 24.68 2.54
N ARG A 346 11.51 24.32 3.71
CA ARG A 346 11.23 25.31 4.75
C ARG A 346 12.58 25.89 5.16
N GLN A 347 12.94 27.06 4.62
CA GLN A 347 13.97 27.92 5.22
C GLN A 347 13.43 28.38 6.58
N GLY A 348 13.57 27.52 7.59
CA GLY A 348 13.32 27.78 8.99
C GLY A 348 14.60 27.51 9.74
N SER A 349 15.22 28.58 10.23
CA SER A 349 16.49 28.59 10.94
C SER A 349 16.54 27.61 12.12
N VAL A 350 17.20 26.48 11.95
CA VAL A 350 17.75 25.69 13.06
C VAL A 350 19.23 26.03 13.14
N LYS A 351 19.59 26.92 14.07
CA LYS A 351 20.98 27.11 14.48
C LYS A 351 21.49 25.80 15.08
N PRO A 352 22.66 25.27 14.66
CA PRO A 352 23.24 24.12 15.32
C PRO A 352 23.72 24.56 16.71
N THR A 353 23.08 24.07 17.76
CA THR A 353 23.61 24.14 19.12
C THR A 353 24.88 23.33 19.20
N THR A 354 26.01 24.03 19.29
CA THR A 354 27.33 23.49 19.57
C THR A 354 27.36 22.88 20.97
N SER A 355 27.66 21.58 21.06
CA SER A 355 28.08 20.97 22.32
C SER A 355 29.56 20.60 22.27
N ARG A 356 30.31 21.37 23.07
CA ARG A 356 31.59 21.10 23.75
C ARG A 356 32.73 20.43 22.97
N SER A 357 33.64 21.30 22.57
CA SER A 357 35.06 21.10 22.32
C SER A 357 35.78 20.19 23.34
N ARG A 358 36.47 19.16 22.86
CA ARG A 358 37.69 18.62 23.48
C ARG A 358 38.91 19.19 22.76
N SER A 359 39.83 19.72 23.55
CA SER A 359 41.04 20.45 23.19
C SER A 359 42.00 19.65 22.29
N ARG A 360 42.41 20.24 21.16
CA ARG A 360 43.61 19.83 20.41
C ARG A 360 44.84 20.55 20.98
N ARG A 361 45.79 19.79 21.52
CA ARG A 361 47.21 20.15 21.56
C ARG A 361 47.87 19.39 20.41
N GLY A 362 48.49 20.11 19.47
CA GLY A 362 48.98 19.54 18.22
C GLY A 362 50.38 18.92 18.31
N ARG A 363 50.69 18.02 17.35
CA ARG A 363 51.86 18.09 16.45
C ARG A 363 51.92 16.87 15.51
N LYS A 364 52.09 17.21 14.22
CA LYS A 364 52.93 16.58 13.17
C LYS A 364 52.75 15.12 12.70
N ASP A 365 52.55 15.06 11.38
CA ASP A 365 53.19 14.23 10.34
C ASP A 365 52.80 12.75 10.13
N GLN A 366 52.57 12.46 8.83
CA GLN A 366 52.68 11.22 8.05
C GLN A 366 51.47 10.26 7.88
N ASP A 367 51.03 10.22 6.61
CA ASP A 367 50.65 9.10 5.73
C ASP A 367 49.81 7.88 6.20
N SER A 368 48.97 7.49 5.23
CA SER A 368 48.37 6.18 4.94
C SER A 368 46.95 5.86 5.47
N ALA A 369 46.08 5.64 4.48
CA ALA A 369 44.99 4.67 4.31
C ALA A 369 44.13 4.17 5.49
N PHE A 370 42.88 3.85 5.11
CA PHE A 370 41.76 3.22 5.85
C PHE A 370 40.76 4.17 6.54
N GLY A 371 39.61 4.35 5.89
CA GLY A 371 38.39 4.90 6.49
C GLY A 371 37.57 3.81 7.20
N PRO A 372 37.00 4.07 8.39
CA PRO A 372 36.21 3.07 9.11
C PRO A 372 34.74 3.07 8.67
N LYS A 373 34.21 1.86 8.44
CA LYS A 373 32.78 1.56 8.27
C LYS A 373 32.02 1.85 9.56
N SER A 374 30.89 2.55 9.50
CA SER A 374 29.98 2.71 10.63
C SER A 374 29.04 1.50 10.75
N SER A 375 29.19 0.78 11.86
CA SER A 375 28.21 -0.16 12.40
C SER A 375 27.01 0.63 12.95
N SER A 376 25.79 0.16 12.69
CA SER A 376 24.60 0.59 13.43
C SER A 376 24.00 -0.66 14.07
N ASP A 377 24.13 -0.71 15.39
CA ASP A 377 23.57 -1.73 16.25
C ASP A 377 22.04 -1.66 16.24
N CYS A 378 21.40 -2.82 16.05
CA CYS A 378 19.99 -3.02 16.38
C CYS A 378 19.90 -3.32 17.89
N VAL A 379 19.01 -2.62 18.58
CA VAL A 379 18.62 -2.95 19.95
C VAL A 379 17.27 -3.67 19.88
N GLU A 380 17.19 -4.74 20.69
CA GLU A 380 16.09 -5.70 20.85
C GLU A 380 14.68 -5.13 21.01
#